data_AF-M3ATB1-F1
#
_entry.id   AF-M3ATB1-F1
#
_cell.length_a   1.000
_cell.length_b   1.000
_cell.length_c   1.000
_cell.angle_alpha   90.00
_cell.angle_beta   90.00
_cell.angle_gamma   90.00
#
_symmetry.space_group_name_H-M   'P 1'
#
loop_
_entity.id
_entity.type
_entity.pdbx_description
1 polymer ?
#
loop_
_entity_poly.entity_id
_entity_poly.type
_entity_poly.pdbx_seq_one_letter_code
_entity_poly.pdbx_strand_id
1 'polypeptide(L)'
;MRLSTETAALQAVDTAKPPATIWSRVCQDDFRNNLVALEKKTNAVPVDVLSVSVGDTEDHSSHGAALPLAVEKQVADDLAYLAAVTEGAQSVAAVCLEQHISNGPASSLVCRVAGMDVVDMSVRLMLDKICEILQHVSSSPSELHMQDLHGPAMAIFGLIIEQHQQKLLGRLRSQKWSKPAYLARTHKKSLWKDFENVIHRAQHVYPKRSEKMIRTDVQDRWKALAETYQNFEDVADDSQKMLQLLVGSTYDFCQSAAIASFARKLEDVHATPQIAAALKTLRQLEKIGAYWRIAKVLVKTARSYPSLFREISIEYITPYVSVPTEIAHESWAKTCHVHAEVQLAVHYALSTTSDCTIWPRVIGTSKYYCYLCYLFLRYQGKYQALNTHGRLYDQWTVPDLEGYSVEARERFAMVLEAMNSHIAGRLGETTALIWRPEPMTSRQNLLCYQQTASPTEELEDAMQRATISVPLT
;
A
#
# COMPACT_ATOMS: atom_id res chain seq x y z
N MET A 1 6.15 -37.17 3.64
CA MET A 1 6.14 -37.08 5.12
C MET A 1 5.50 -35.74 5.46
N ARG A 2 4.22 -35.74 5.89
CA ARG A 2 3.45 -34.51 6.15
C ARG A 2 3.99 -33.89 7.44
N LEU A 3 4.73 -32.79 7.34
CA LEU A 3 5.08 -31.97 8.48
C LEU A 3 3.78 -31.33 8.98
N SER A 4 3.41 -31.67 10.21
CA SER A 4 2.33 -31.07 10.97
C SER A 4 2.60 -29.57 11.14
N THR A 5 1.77 -28.74 10.50
CA THR A 5 1.69 -27.31 10.77
C THR A 5 1.13 -27.11 12.17
N GLU A 6 1.99 -26.74 13.13
CA GLU A 6 1.52 -26.09 14.36
C GLU A 6 0.73 -24.85 13.93
N THR A 7 -0.58 -24.93 14.07
CA THR A 7 -1.47 -23.79 13.89
C THR A 7 -1.29 -22.93 15.12
N ALA A 8 -0.45 -21.90 15.02
CA ALA A 8 -0.31 -20.91 16.08
C ALA A 8 -1.72 -20.41 16.45
N ALA A 9 -2.10 -20.54 17.72
CA ALA A 9 -3.40 -20.09 18.20
C ALA A 9 -3.53 -18.57 18.00
N LEU A 10 -4.66 -18.14 17.44
CA LEU A 10 -4.97 -16.72 17.25
C LEU A 10 -5.06 -15.99 18.61
N GLN A 11 -4.75 -14.69 18.62
CA GLN A 11 -4.80 -13.88 19.84
C GLN A 11 -6.24 -13.56 20.26
N ALA A 12 -6.51 -13.52 21.57
CA ALA A 12 -7.82 -13.11 22.10
C ALA A 12 -8.01 -11.58 22.04
N VAL A 13 -9.24 -11.11 21.74
CA VAL A 13 -9.56 -9.68 21.60
C VAL A 13 -10.03 -9.05 22.91
N ASP A 14 -10.91 -9.72 23.67
CA ASP A 14 -11.59 -9.15 24.84
C ASP A 14 -11.12 -9.86 26.14
N THR A 15 -9.93 -9.52 26.61
CA THR A 15 -9.39 -10.11 27.86
C THR A 15 -9.51 -9.17 29.06
N ALA A 16 -9.62 -7.86 28.83
CA ALA A 16 -9.87 -6.88 29.87
C ALA A 16 -11.31 -6.95 30.42
N LYS A 17 -11.48 -6.57 31.69
CA LYS A 17 -12.78 -6.44 32.35
C LYS A 17 -12.93 -5.06 32.98
N PRO A 18 -14.16 -4.54 33.15
CA PRO A 18 -14.39 -3.30 33.89
C PRO A 18 -13.75 -3.37 35.30
N PRO A 19 -13.09 -2.29 35.77
CA PRO A 19 -12.96 -0.97 35.15
C PRO A 19 -11.79 -0.84 34.15
N ALA A 20 -11.00 -1.89 33.94
CA ALA A 20 -9.76 -1.90 33.17
C ALA A 20 -9.96 -2.09 31.65
N THR A 21 -11.02 -1.53 31.08
CA THR A 21 -11.35 -1.63 29.64
C THR A 21 -10.97 -0.36 28.88
N ILE A 22 -10.59 -0.48 27.60
CA ILE A 22 -10.41 0.67 26.69
C ILE A 22 -11.75 1.35 26.34
N TRP A 23 -12.89 0.70 26.58
CA TRP A 23 -14.22 1.26 26.36
C TRP A 23 -14.75 2.07 27.56
N SER A 24 -13.88 2.44 28.50
CA SER A 24 -14.26 3.13 29.74
C SER A 24 -14.86 4.53 29.52
N ARG A 25 -14.51 5.19 28.41
CA ARG A 25 -14.97 6.56 28.06
C ARG A 25 -16.12 6.60 27.05
N VAL A 26 -16.37 5.50 26.34
CA VAL A 26 -17.43 5.40 25.33
C VAL A 26 -18.04 4.00 25.33
N CYS A 27 -19.37 3.94 25.38
CA CYS A 27 -20.10 2.70 25.20
C CYS A 27 -19.81 2.10 23.81
N GLN A 28 -19.34 0.85 23.78
CA GLN A 28 -19.01 0.15 22.53
C GLN A 28 -20.22 0.03 21.59
N ASP A 29 -21.42 -0.17 22.14
CA ASP A 29 -22.64 -0.26 21.35
C ASP A 29 -23.03 1.09 20.74
N ASP A 30 -22.89 2.19 21.47
CA ASP A 30 -23.13 3.53 20.94
C ASP A 30 -22.16 3.85 19.80
N PHE A 31 -20.88 3.50 19.97
CA PHE A 31 -19.87 3.64 18.92
C PHE A 31 -20.27 2.84 17.67
N ARG A 32 -20.64 1.56 17.81
CA ARG A 32 -21.07 0.71 16.69
C ARG A 32 -22.35 1.24 16.02
N ASN A 33 -23.33 1.69 16.80
CA ASN A 33 -24.55 2.28 16.26
C ASN A 33 -24.26 3.53 15.42
N ASN A 34 -23.33 4.38 15.87
CA ASN A 34 -22.87 5.54 15.12
C ASN A 34 -22.17 5.12 13.80
N LEU A 35 -21.35 4.06 13.82
CA LEU A 35 -20.73 3.53 12.59
C LEU A 35 -21.78 3.09 11.56
N VAL A 36 -22.75 2.27 11.98
CA VAL A 36 -23.82 1.76 11.10
C VAL A 36 -24.67 2.90 10.55
N ALA A 37 -25.00 3.91 11.38
CA ALA A 37 -25.73 5.08 10.93
C ALA A 37 -24.94 5.87 9.87
N LEU A 38 -23.63 6.02 10.04
CA LEU A 38 -22.78 6.78 9.13
C LEU A 38 -22.60 6.03 7.81
N GLU A 39 -22.40 4.71 7.89
CA GLU A 39 -22.33 3.84 6.73
C GLU A 39 -23.56 3.97 5.84
N LYS A 40 -24.76 3.86 6.42
CA LYS A 40 -26.05 4.02 5.72
C LYS A 40 -26.17 5.37 5.01
N LYS A 41 -25.74 6.45 5.66
CA LYS A 41 -25.83 7.81 5.10
C LYS A 41 -24.81 8.11 4.01
N THR A 42 -23.69 7.38 3.99
CA THR A 42 -22.53 7.70 3.13
C THR A 42 -22.22 6.62 2.10
N ASN A 43 -23.06 5.58 2.00
CA ASN A 43 -22.78 4.38 1.21
C ASN A 43 -21.40 3.79 1.56
N ALA A 44 -21.11 3.70 2.85
CA ALA A 44 -19.83 3.26 3.42
C ALA A 44 -18.60 4.11 3.08
N VAL A 45 -18.73 5.33 2.55
CA VAL A 45 -17.58 6.18 2.18
C VAL A 45 -17.73 7.59 2.76
N PRO A 46 -17.37 7.81 4.05
CA PRO A 46 -17.59 9.10 4.71
C PRO A 46 -16.67 10.23 4.26
N VAL A 47 -15.50 9.89 3.69
CA VAL A 47 -14.49 10.83 3.17
C VAL A 47 -14.04 10.37 1.79
N ASP A 48 -13.59 11.32 0.97
CA ASP A 48 -12.87 11.00 -0.27
C ASP A 48 -11.48 10.42 0.02
N VAL A 49 -10.85 9.86 -1.01
CA VAL A 49 -9.48 9.35 -0.91
C VAL A 49 -8.54 10.48 -0.51
N LEU A 50 -7.77 10.28 0.58
CA LEU A 50 -6.74 11.21 1.03
C LEU A 50 -5.37 10.58 0.82
N SER A 51 -4.47 11.33 0.21
CA SER A 51 -3.06 10.96 0.02
C SER A 51 -2.20 12.13 0.49
N VAL A 52 -1.32 11.86 1.45
CA VAL A 52 -0.35 12.83 1.97
C VAL A 52 1.00 12.54 1.33
N SER A 53 1.67 13.57 0.80
CA SER A 53 3.04 13.44 0.33
C SER A 53 3.99 13.43 1.52
N VAL A 54 4.98 12.54 1.52
CA VAL A 54 6.01 12.52 2.59
C VAL A 54 6.90 13.76 2.54
N GLY A 55 6.94 14.48 1.40
CA GLY A 55 7.61 15.78 1.30
C GLY A 55 6.95 16.88 2.16
N ASP A 56 5.70 16.68 2.57
CA ASP A 56 4.96 17.63 3.42
C ASP A 56 5.20 17.39 4.92
N THR A 57 5.96 16.34 5.28
CA THR A 57 6.28 15.98 6.67
C THR A 57 7.74 16.28 6.97
N GLU A 58 8.00 17.06 8.02
CA GLU A 58 9.36 17.44 8.44
C GLU A 58 10.19 16.18 8.79
N ASP A 59 11.24 15.90 8.00
CA ASP A 59 12.17 14.80 8.29
C ASP A 59 13.13 15.24 9.39
N HIS A 60 12.74 15.01 10.64
CA HIS A 60 13.57 15.32 11.81
C HIS A 60 14.63 14.24 12.11
N SER A 61 14.99 13.37 11.15
CA SER A 61 16.05 12.38 11.41
C SER A 61 17.44 13.03 11.45
N SER A 62 17.84 13.47 12.64
CA SER A 62 19.18 13.95 12.97
C SER A 62 20.24 12.84 13.06
N HIS A 63 19.84 11.58 12.81
CA HIS A 63 20.73 10.42 12.77
C HIS A 63 20.97 9.99 11.32
N GLY A 64 22.12 10.36 10.75
CA GLY A 64 22.49 10.05 9.35
C GLY A 64 22.58 8.55 8.99
N ALA A 65 22.39 7.65 9.96
CA ALA A 65 22.33 6.20 9.76
C ALA A 65 20.90 5.64 9.62
N ALA A 66 19.86 6.44 9.87
CA ALA A 66 18.47 6.03 9.76
C ALA A 66 17.95 6.17 8.32
N LEU A 67 16.92 5.40 7.98
CA LEU A 67 16.18 5.60 6.74
C LEU A 67 15.48 6.98 6.78
N PRO A 68 15.51 7.77 5.69
CA PRO A 68 14.60 8.89 5.54
C PRO A 68 13.15 8.43 5.59
N LEU A 69 12.23 9.28 6.05
CA LEU A 69 10.82 8.91 6.25
C LEU A 69 10.17 8.37 4.96
N ALA A 70 10.49 8.97 3.81
CA ALA A 70 9.97 8.54 2.51
C ALA A 70 10.47 7.14 2.12
N VAL A 71 11.72 6.82 2.46
CA VAL A 71 12.32 5.51 2.20
C VAL A 71 11.71 4.46 3.13
N GLU A 72 11.57 4.79 4.43
CA GLU A 72 10.89 3.91 5.40
C GLU A 72 9.48 3.56 4.91
N LYS A 73 8.71 4.57 4.51
CA LYS A 73 7.35 4.38 3.99
C LYS A 73 7.32 3.50 2.75
N GLN A 74 8.20 3.76 1.77
CA GLN A 74 8.20 3.01 0.52
C GLN A 74 8.56 1.53 0.76
N VAL A 75 9.58 1.25 1.57
CA VAL A 75 9.98 -0.13 1.89
C VAL A 75 8.87 -0.85 2.66
N ALA A 76 8.22 -0.17 3.62
CA ALA A 76 7.11 -0.75 4.36
C ALA A 76 5.90 -1.05 3.45
N ASP A 77 5.51 -0.10 2.58
CA ASP A 77 4.42 -0.29 1.61
C ASP A 77 4.73 -1.44 0.63
N ASP A 78 5.99 -1.55 0.18
CA ASP A 78 6.45 -2.60 -0.72
C ASP A 78 6.37 -3.98 -0.09
N LEU A 79 6.91 -4.15 1.11
CA LEU A 79 6.84 -5.41 1.85
C LEU A 79 5.39 -5.79 2.20
N ALA A 80 4.56 -4.81 2.59
CA ALA A 80 3.13 -5.05 2.80
C ALA A 80 2.44 -5.52 1.52
N TYR A 81 2.75 -4.91 0.37
CA TYR A 81 2.20 -5.30 -0.92
C TYR A 81 2.60 -6.73 -1.30
N LEU A 82 3.84 -7.13 -1.02
CA LEU A 82 4.33 -8.50 -1.25
C LEU A 82 3.74 -9.52 -0.29
N ALA A 83 3.50 -9.16 0.97
CA ALA A 83 2.89 -10.03 1.97
C ALA A 83 1.41 -10.36 1.65
N ALA A 84 0.70 -9.45 0.98
CA ALA A 84 -0.68 -9.68 0.56
C ALA A 84 -0.73 -10.46 -0.77
N VAL A 85 -0.60 -11.78 -0.75
CA VAL A 85 -0.52 -12.62 -1.98
C VAL A 85 -1.88 -13.03 -2.55
N THR A 86 -2.88 -13.21 -1.70
CA THR A 86 -4.22 -13.65 -2.12
C THR A 86 -5.07 -12.51 -2.71
N GLU A 87 -6.24 -12.86 -3.25
CA GLU A 87 -7.25 -11.88 -3.65
C GLU A 87 -8.30 -11.65 -2.56
N GLY A 88 -8.98 -10.51 -2.64
CA GLY A 88 -10.15 -10.20 -1.82
C GLY A 88 -9.90 -9.26 -0.65
N ALA A 89 -10.94 -9.10 0.16
CA ALA A 89 -10.95 -8.22 1.33
C ALA A 89 -10.02 -8.73 2.45
N GLN A 90 -9.86 -10.06 2.56
CA GLN A 90 -8.98 -10.70 3.56
C GLN A 90 -7.49 -10.62 3.20
N SER A 91 -7.16 -10.36 1.93
CA SER A 91 -5.76 -10.15 1.52
C SER A 91 -5.34 -8.70 1.74
N VAL A 92 -5.09 -8.36 3.01
CA VAL A 92 -4.55 -7.08 3.46
C VAL A 92 -3.41 -7.36 4.42
N ALA A 93 -2.33 -6.62 4.24
CA ALA A 93 -1.17 -6.68 5.11
C ALA A 93 -0.68 -5.26 5.41
N ALA A 94 -0.07 -5.13 6.57
CA ALA A 94 0.56 -3.92 7.05
C ALA A 94 1.97 -4.26 7.55
N VAL A 95 2.90 -3.31 7.41
CA VAL A 95 4.30 -3.49 7.81
C VAL A 95 4.81 -2.26 8.56
N CYS A 96 5.52 -2.48 9.65
CA CYS A 96 6.33 -1.47 10.32
C CYS A 96 7.82 -1.82 10.18
N LEU A 97 8.66 -0.79 10.13
CA LEU A 97 10.12 -0.93 10.10
C LEU A 97 10.70 -0.40 11.41
N GLU A 98 11.25 -1.31 12.20
CA GLU A 98 11.97 -0.99 13.43
C GLU A 98 13.47 -0.95 13.13
N GLN A 99 14.10 0.20 13.36
CA GLN A 99 15.51 0.40 13.04
C GLN A 99 16.32 0.41 14.33
N HIS A 100 17.18 -0.58 14.51
CA HIS A 100 18.07 -0.65 15.66
C HIS A 100 19.39 -0.01 15.27
N ILE A 101 19.65 1.18 15.79
CA ILE A 101 20.84 1.95 15.47
C ILE A 101 21.89 1.68 16.53
N SER A 102 23.04 1.16 16.11
CA SER A 102 24.20 0.98 16.97
C SER A 102 25.33 1.91 16.54
N ASN A 103 26.09 2.44 17.52
CA ASN A 103 27.32 3.18 17.25
C ASN A 103 28.45 2.26 16.70
N GLY A 104 28.22 0.94 16.62
CA GLY A 104 29.11 -0.06 16.01
C GLY A 104 28.55 -0.65 14.70
N PRO A 105 29.16 -1.74 14.16
CA PRO A 105 28.78 -2.32 12.86
C PRO A 105 27.44 -3.07 12.83
N ALA A 106 26.71 -3.13 13.95
CA ALA A 106 25.59 -4.04 14.20
C ALA A 106 24.22 -3.34 14.17
N SER A 107 24.02 -2.39 13.24
CA SER A 107 22.66 -1.86 13.03
C SER A 107 21.81 -2.93 12.33
N SER A 108 20.53 -2.99 12.65
CA SER A 108 19.61 -3.98 12.07
C SER A 108 18.25 -3.38 11.74
N LEU A 109 17.55 -4.03 10.82
CA LEU A 109 16.22 -3.64 10.37
C LEU A 109 15.24 -4.79 10.61
N VAL A 110 14.30 -4.61 11.52
CA VAL A 110 13.24 -5.59 11.78
C VAL A 110 11.96 -5.15 11.09
N CYS A 111 11.49 -5.94 10.14
CA CYS A 111 10.24 -5.74 9.43
C CYS A 111 9.12 -6.51 10.14
N ARG A 112 8.22 -5.81 10.84
CA ARG A 112 7.06 -6.45 11.49
C ARG A 112 5.88 -6.48 10.54
N VAL A 113 5.41 -7.66 10.17
CA VAL A 113 4.31 -7.88 9.21
C VAL A 113 3.06 -8.33 9.98
N ALA A 114 1.95 -7.63 9.77
CA ALA A 114 0.63 -8.06 10.23
C ALA A 114 -0.29 -8.30 9.03
N GLY A 115 -1.18 -9.27 9.16
CA GLY A 115 -2.21 -9.60 8.16
C GLY A 115 -3.56 -9.83 8.83
N MET A 116 -4.64 -9.85 8.04
CA MET A 116 -5.96 -10.24 8.54
C MET A 116 -5.98 -11.70 9.00
N ASP A 117 -5.31 -12.56 8.24
CA ASP A 117 -5.09 -13.97 8.53
C ASP A 117 -3.61 -14.26 8.76
N VAL A 118 -3.31 -15.45 9.28
CA VAL A 118 -1.94 -15.92 9.43
C VAL A 118 -1.26 -15.91 8.06
N VAL A 119 -0.15 -15.19 7.95
CA VAL A 119 0.62 -15.12 6.70
C VAL A 119 1.08 -16.53 6.32
N ASP A 120 0.71 -16.97 5.12
CA ASP A 120 0.99 -18.31 4.60
C ASP A 120 2.50 -18.60 4.56
N MET A 121 2.88 -19.85 4.87
CA MET A 121 4.28 -20.25 4.95
C MET A 121 5.06 -20.02 3.66
N SER A 122 4.44 -20.23 2.50
CA SER A 122 5.09 -19.97 1.21
C SER A 122 5.41 -18.48 1.00
N VAL A 123 4.55 -17.59 1.51
CA VAL A 123 4.79 -16.15 1.51
C VAL A 123 5.94 -15.79 2.45
N ARG A 124 6.00 -16.42 3.63
CA ARG A 124 7.12 -16.20 4.55
C ARG A 124 8.45 -16.59 3.93
N LEU A 125 8.52 -17.79 3.35
CA LEU A 125 9.70 -18.28 2.65
C LEU A 125 10.12 -17.39 1.48
N MET A 126 9.16 -16.82 0.74
CA MET A 126 9.45 -15.84 -0.32
C MET A 126 10.11 -14.59 0.27
N LEU A 127 9.53 -14.02 1.32
CA LEU A 127 10.03 -12.79 1.94
C LEU A 127 11.39 -13.00 2.61
N ASP A 128 11.62 -14.15 3.25
CA ASP A 128 12.90 -14.51 3.87
C ASP A 128 14.02 -14.61 2.82
N LYS A 129 13.74 -15.27 1.67
CA LYS A 129 14.68 -15.30 0.52
C LYS A 129 14.95 -13.92 -0.06
N ILE A 130 13.96 -13.03 -0.06
CA ILE A 130 14.17 -11.63 -0.47
C ILE A 130 15.14 -10.97 0.50
N CYS A 131 14.96 -11.12 1.82
CA CYS A 131 15.89 -10.63 2.84
C CYS A 131 17.31 -11.16 2.60
N GLU A 132 17.50 -12.45 2.37
CA GLU A 132 18.82 -13.06 2.06
C GLU A 132 19.51 -12.38 0.87
N ILE A 133 18.75 -12.12 -0.22
CA ILE A 133 19.28 -11.42 -1.40
C ILE A 133 19.68 -9.98 -1.03
N LEU A 134 18.87 -9.27 -0.26
CA LEU A 134 19.16 -7.89 0.16
C LEU A 134 20.37 -7.81 1.09
N GLN A 135 20.55 -8.78 1.99
CA GLN A 135 21.73 -8.90 2.86
C GLN A 135 23.00 -9.12 2.03
N HIS A 136 22.93 -9.97 1.00
CA HIS A 136 24.06 -10.21 0.10
C HIS A 136 24.44 -8.94 -0.69
N VAL A 137 23.45 -8.21 -1.21
CA VAL A 137 23.66 -6.92 -1.90
C VAL A 137 24.32 -5.89 -0.97
N SER A 138 23.89 -5.85 0.29
CA SER A 138 24.37 -4.89 1.31
C SER A 138 25.76 -5.22 1.85
N SER A 139 26.19 -6.48 1.72
CA SER A 139 27.51 -6.97 2.14
C SER A 139 28.56 -6.86 1.03
N SER A 140 28.13 -6.68 -0.22
CA SER A 140 29.03 -6.64 -1.37
C SER A 140 29.86 -5.33 -1.45
N PRO A 141 31.10 -5.35 -1.97
CA PRO A 141 31.97 -4.17 -2.04
C PRO A 141 31.34 -3.00 -2.82
N SER A 142 31.62 -1.75 -2.42
CA SER A 142 30.97 -0.53 -2.94
C SER A 142 31.14 -0.26 -4.45
N GLU A 143 32.12 -0.90 -5.12
CA GLU A 143 32.47 -0.65 -6.53
C GLU A 143 31.53 -1.29 -7.58
N LEU A 144 30.52 -2.07 -7.15
CA LEU A 144 29.53 -2.64 -8.06
C LEU A 144 28.75 -1.53 -8.78
N HIS A 145 28.75 -1.58 -10.11
CA HIS A 145 28.04 -0.65 -10.98
C HIS A 145 26.52 -0.90 -10.91
N MET A 146 25.73 0.10 -11.32
CA MET A 146 24.27 -0.01 -11.47
C MET A 146 23.81 -1.24 -12.28
N GLN A 147 24.62 -1.70 -13.25
CA GLN A 147 24.34 -2.88 -14.06
C GLN A 147 24.37 -4.18 -13.23
N ASP A 148 25.14 -4.20 -12.13
CA ASP A 148 25.27 -5.36 -11.25
C ASP A 148 24.02 -5.57 -10.36
N LEU A 149 23.19 -4.53 -10.19
CA LEU A 149 21.96 -4.61 -9.41
C LEU A 149 20.81 -5.28 -10.17
N HIS A 150 20.93 -5.45 -11.50
CA HIS A 150 19.88 -6.09 -12.30
C HIS A 150 19.69 -7.57 -11.95
N GLY A 151 20.79 -8.30 -11.72
CA GLY A 151 20.74 -9.73 -11.35
C GLY A 151 19.96 -9.99 -10.06
N PRO A 152 20.32 -9.35 -8.93
CA PRO A 152 19.56 -9.43 -7.69
C PRO A 152 18.10 -9.00 -7.82
N ALA A 153 17.83 -7.91 -8.58
CA ALA A 153 16.47 -7.46 -8.81
C ALA A 153 15.66 -8.51 -9.60
N MET A 154 16.24 -9.14 -10.62
CA MET A 154 15.60 -10.22 -11.37
C MET A 154 15.37 -11.47 -10.52
N ALA A 155 16.28 -11.80 -9.59
CA ALA A 155 16.09 -12.91 -8.66
C ALA A 155 14.90 -12.67 -7.72
N ILE A 156 14.83 -11.49 -7.09
CA ILE A 156 13.68 -11.07 -6.28
C ILE A 156 12.40 -11.08 -7.11
N PHE A 157 12.45 -10.54 -8.33
CA PHE A 157 11.31 -10.52 -9.23
C PHE A 157 10.82 -11.92 -9.61
N GLY A 158 11.73 -12.89 -9.79
CA GLY A 158 11.41 -14.30 -9.96
C GLY A 158 10.57 -14.85 -8.82
N LEU A 159 11.05 -14.70 -7.59
CA LEU A 159 10.35 -15.12 -6.37
C LEU A 159 8.96 -14.50 -6.27
N ILE A 160 8.86 -13.20 -6.56
CA ILE A 160 7.59 -12.46 -6.54
C ILE A 160 6.61 -13.01 -7.57
N ILE A 161 7.03 -13.21 -8.83
CA ILE A 161 6.14 -13.67 -9.90
C ILE A 161 5.66 -15.10 -9.63
N GLU A 162 6.53 -15.97 -9.12
CA GLU A 162 6.16 -17.33 -8.72
C GLU A 162 5.04 -17.29 -7.68
N GLN A 163 5.25 -16.52 -6.61
CA GLN A 163 4.32 -16.48 -5.50
C GLN A 163 3.02 -15.72 -5.81
N HIS A 164 3.08 -14.65 -6.62
CA HIS A 164 1.92 -13.80 -6.95
C HIS A 164 1.23 -14.19 -8.27
N GLN A 165 1.59 -15.31 -8.89
CA GLN A 165 1.08 -15.70 -10.21
C GLN A 165 -0.45 -15.63 -10.29
N GLN A 166 -1.17 -16.25 -9.36
CA GLN A 166 -2.64 -16.28 -9.39
C GLN A 166 -3.27 -14.90 -9.23
N LYS A 167 -2.71 -14.05 -8.36
CA LYS A 167 -3.18 -12.67 -8.17
C LYS A 167 -2.90 -11.81 -9.40
N LEU A 168 -1.75 -12.00 -10.06
CA LEU A 168 -1.44 -11.34 -11.31
C LEU A 168 -2.40 -11.76 -12.42
N LEU A 169 -2.64 -13.07 -12.59
CA LEU A 169 -3.60 -13.58 -13.56
C LEU A 169 -5.02 -13.02 -13.34
N GLY A 170 -5.45 -12.88 -12.08
CA GLY A 170 -6.72 -12.24 -11.76
C GLY A 170 -6.77 -10.74 -12.07
N ARG A 171 -5.68 -9.99 -11.82
CA ARG A 171 -5.53 -8.59 -12.26
C ARG A 171 -5.58 -8.45 -13.79
N LEU A 172 -4.96 -9.37 -14.50
CA LEU A 172 -4.98 -9.45 -15.97
C LEU A 172 -6.35 -9.86 -16.50
N ARG A 173 -7.23 -10.41 -15.64
CA ARG A 173 -8.47 -11.09 -16.04
C ARG A 173 -8.18 -12.15 -17.11
N SER A 174 -7.07 -12.86 -16.92
CA SER A 174 -6.53 -13.80 -17.89
C SER A 174 -7.43 -15.03 -18.00
N GLN A 175 -7.45 -15.63 -19.19
CA GLN A 175 -8.10 -16.93 -19.41
C GLN A 175 -7.39 -18.06 -18.65
N LYS A 176 -6.11 -17.85 -18.31
CA LYS A 176 -5.24 -18.77 -17.57
C LYS A 176 -5.48 -18.73 -16.05
N TRP A 177 -6.36 -17.84 -15.58
CA TRP A 177 -6.59 -17.64 -14.16
C TRP A 177 -7.51 -18.71 -13.54
N SER A 178 -7.02 -19.38 -12.49
CA SER A 178 -7.85 -20.25 -11.65
C SER A 178 -8.73 -19.42 -10.72
N LYS A 179 -9.91 -19.07 -11.24
CA LYS A 179 -10.82 -18.13 -10.59
C LYS A 179 -11.40 -18.69 -9.26
N PRO A 180 -11.31 -17.94 -8.15
CA PRO A 180 -11.92 -18.35 -6.89
C PRO A 180 -13.45 -18.48 -6.96
N ALA A 181 -14.01 -19.41 -6.19
CA ALA A 181 -15.44 -19.72 -6.19
C ALA A 181 -16.33 -18.49 -5.93
N TYR A 182 -15.94 -17.62 -5.00
CA TYR A 182 -16.69 -16.39 -4.66
C TYR A 182 -16.71 -15.37 -5.82
N LEU A 183 -15.80 -15.48 -6.80
CA LEU A 183 -15.78 -14.64 -7.99
C LEU A 183 -16.38 -15.33 -9.22
N ALA A 184 -16.78 -16.61 -9.13
CA ALA A 184 -17.22 -17.42 -10.28
C ALA A 184 -18.23 -16.70 -11.17
N ARG A 185 -19.20 -16.00 -10.57
CA ARG A 185 -20.30 -15.28 -11.25
C ARG A 185 -19.87 -14.03 -12.04
N THR A 186 -18.62 -13.57 -11.90
CA THR A 186 -18.15 -12.31 -12.50
C THR A 186 -17.57 -12.52 -13.91
N HIS A 187 -18.34 -12.40 -14.98
CA HIS A 187 -17.80 -12.56 -16.34
C HIS A 187 -17.18 -11.25 -16.83
N LYS A 188 -15.88 -11.06 -16.59
CA LYS A 188 -15.12 -9.91 -17.12
C LYS A 188 -14.19 -10.38 -18.24
N LYS A 189 -14.14 -9.62 -19.33
CA LYS A 189 -13.16 -9.79 -20.41
C LYS A 189 -11.75 -9.50 -19.93
N SER A 190 -10.73 -10.09 -20.59
CA SER A 190 -9.30 -9.84 -20.34
C SER A 190 -8.98 -8.35 -20.31
N LEU A 191 -8.02 -7.95 -19.47
CA LEU A 191 -7.71 -6.54 -19.19
C LEU A 191 -7.37 -5.73 -20.44
N TRP A 192 -6.57 -6.31 -21.34
CA TRP A 192 -6.14 -5.64 -22.57
C TRP A 192 -7.30 -5.26 -23.49
N LYS A 193 -8.44 -5.96 -23.41
CA LYS A 193 -9.64 -5.63 -24.18
C LYS A 193 -10.28 -4.31 -23.74
N ASP A 194 -9.83 -3.70 -22.64
CA ASP A 194 -10.23 -2.33 -22.27
C ASP A 194 -9.33 -1.26 -22.89
N PHE A 195 -8.18 -1.61 -23.48
CA PHE A 195 -7.20 -0.63 -23.95
C PHE A 195 -7.74 0.19 -25.11
N GLU A 196 -8.52 -0.39 -26.03
CA GLU A 196 -9.16 0.33 -27.14
C GLU A 196 -10.04 1.49 -26.64
N ASN A 197 -10.79 1.26 -25.57
CA ASN A 197 -11.62 2.30 -24.95
C ASN A 197 -10.77 3.45 -24.39
N VAL A 198 -9.58 3.15 -23.85
CA VAL A 198 -8.64 4.15 -23.33
C VAL A 198 -7.94 4.89 -24.46
N ILE A 199 -7.49 4.18 -25.51
CA ILE A 199 -6.89 4.74 -26.73
C ILE A 199 -7.84 5.77 -27.37
N HIS A 200 -9.14 5.49 -27.42
CA HIS A 200 -10.14 6.43 -27.93
C HIS A 200 -10.16 7.75 -27.12
N ARG A 201 -9.81 7.73 -25.83
CA ARG A 201 -9.74 8.95 -25.01
C ARG A 201 -8.57 9.86 -25.38
N ALA A 202 -7.53 9.36 -26.03
CA ALA A 202 -6.39 10.17 -26.44
C ALA A 202 -6.79 11.32 -27.39
N GLN A 203 -7.80 11.12 -28.24
CA GLN A 203 -8.32 12.17 -29.14
C GLN A 203 -9.00 13.31 -28.37
N HIS A 204 -9.65 13.00 -27.25
CA HIS A 204 -10.32 13.99 -26.40
C HIS A 204 -9.32 14.73 -25.51
N VAL A 205 -8.30 14.03 -25.01
CA VAL A 205 -7.25 14.59 -24.15
C VAL A 205 -6.27 15.48 -24.92
N TYR A 206 -6.01 15.15 -26.19
CA TYR A 206 -5.10 15.89 -27.07
C TYR A 206 -5.81 16.34 -28.36
N PRO A 207 -6.82 17.24 -28.31
CA PRO A 207 -7.69 17.51 -29.44
C PRO A 207 -7.03 18.33 -30.55
N LYS A 208 -6.00 19.13 -30.24
CA LYS A 208 -5.41 20.09 -31.18
C LYS A 208 -4.57 19.38 -32.25
N ARG A 209 -4.56 19.94 -33.47
CA ARG A 209 -3.71 19.44 -34.57
C ARG A 209 -2.22 19.49 -34.23
N SER A 210 -1.79 20.48 -33.45
CA SER A 210 -0.41 20.61 -32.96
C SER A 210 -0.01 19.46 -32.02
N GLU A 211 -0.97 18.79 -31.37
CA GLU A 211 -0.71 17.67 -30.45
C GLU A 211 -0.77 16.30 -31.16
N LYS A 212 -0.87 16.26 -32.50
CA LYS A 212 -1.00 15.01 -33.27
C LYS A 212 0.13 14.02 -32.97
N MET A 213 1.37 14.48 -32.87
CA MET A 213 2.52 13.62 -32.59
C MET A 213 2.43 12.98 -31.20
N ILE A 214 2.06 13.75 -30.18
CA ILE A 214 1.88 13.25 -28.80
C ILE A 214 0.74 12.23 -28.78
N ARG A 215 -0.37 12.53 -29.46
CA ARG A 215 -1.51 11.62 -29.58
C ARG A 215 -1.09 10.29 -30.23
N THR A 216 -0.34 10.34 -31.33
CA THR A 216 0.16 9.14 -32.01
C THR A 216 1.09 8.33 -31.11
N ASP A 217 2.07 8.96 -30.44
CA ASP A 217 2.98 8.26 -29.52
C ASP A 217 2.23 7.55 -28.39
N VAL A 218 1.26 8.22 -27.75
CA VAL A 218 0.40 7.59 -26.73
C VAL A 218 -0.34 6.39 -27.31
N GLN A 219 -0.97 6.53 -28.48
CA GLN A 219 -1.72 5.46 -29.12
C GLN A 219 -0.84 4.26 -29.46
N ASP A 220 0.37 4.50 -29.98
CA ASP A 220 1.28 3.44 -30.40
C ASP A 220 1.86 2.68 -29.21
N ARG A 221 2.16 3.37 -28.10
CA ARG A 221 2.55 2.73 -26.82
C ARG A 221 1.45 1.82 -26.26
N TRP A 222 0.20 2.28 -26.31
CA TRP A 222 -0.94 1.45 -25.89
C TRP A 222 -1.12 0.22 -26.77
N LYS A 223 -0.95 0.35 -28.10
CA LYS A 223 -1.02 -0.78 -29.03
C LYS A 223 0.10 -1.79 -28.79
N ALA A 224 1.34 -1.34 -28.62
CA ALA A 224 2.47 -2.22 -28.31
C ALA A 224 2.26 -2.99 -26.99
N LEU A 225 1.70 -2.32 -25.97
CA LEU A 225 1.34 -3.02 -24.72
C LEU A 225 0.18 -4.01 -24.95
N ALA A 226 -0.81 -3.66 -25.76
CA ALA A 226 -1.92 -4.55 -26.11
C ALA A 226 -1.41 -5.83 -26.79
N GLU A 227 -0.47 -5.72 -27.74
CA GLU A 227 0.16 -6.86 -28.41
C GLU A 227 0.88 -7.76 -27.41
N THR A 228 1.60 -7.18 -26.45
CA THR A 228 2.28 -7.97 -25.38
C THR A 228 1.27 -8.76 -24.55
N TYR A 229 0.16 -8.14 -24.16
CA TYR A 229 -0.89 -8.81 -23.38
C TYR A 229 -1.65 -9.85 -24.19
N GLN A 230 -1.93 -9.56 -25.46
CA GLN A 230 -2.60 -10.50 -26.35
C GLN A 230 -1.72 -11.73 -26.59
N ASN A 231 -0.43 -11.53 -26.89
CA ASN A 231 0.53 -12.62 -27.05
C ASN A 231 0.62 -13.49 -25.78
N PHE A 232 0.56 -12.90 -24.59
CA PHE A 232 0.49 -13.65 -23.35
C PHE A 232 -0.76 -14.53 -23.24
N GLU A 233 -1.91 -14.09 -23.76
CA GLU A 233 -3.15 -14.88 -23.75
C GLU A 233 -3.15 -15.97 -24.84
N ASP A 234 -2.60 -15.68 -26.01
CA ASP A 234 -2.64 -16.58 -27.18
C ASP A 234 -1.64 -17.74 -27.08
N VAL A 235 -0.52 -17.54 -26.38
CA VAL A 235 0.48 -18.59 -26.16
C VAL A 235 0.00 -19.55 -25.07
N ALA A 236 -0.11 -20.84 -25.39
CA ALA A 236 -0.51 -21.88 -24.42
C ALA A 236 0.53 -22.17 -23.32
N ASP A 237 1.79 -21.75 -23.53
CA ASP A 237 2.84 -21.85 -22.51
C ASP A 237 2.62 -20.80 -21.42
N ASP A 238 2.34 -21.27 -20.20
CA ASP A 238 2.17 -20.46 -19.00
C ASP A 238 3.50 -20.26 -18.25
N SER A 239 4.60 -20.13 -19.00
CA SER A 239 5.91 -19.98 -18.39
C SER A 239 6.00 -18.68 -17.59
N GLN A 240 6.60 -18.79 -16.40
CA GLN A 240 6.91 -17.67 -15.52
C GLN A 240 7.63 -16.53 -16.25
N LYS A 241 8.45 -16.86 -17.25
CA LYS A 241 9.19 -15.90 -18.09
C LYS A 241 8.27 -14.98 -18.90
N MET A 242 7.16 -15.51 -19.45
CA MET A 242 6.21 -14.70 -20.19
C MET A 242 5.48 -13.71 -19.29
N LEU A 243 5.12 -14.15 -18.07
CA LEU A 243 4.52 -13.27 -17.07
C LEU A 243 5.51 -12.19 -16.60
N GLN A 244 6.78 -12.55 -16.40
CA GLN A 244 7.85 -11.59 -16.11
C GLN A 244 8.00 -10.54 -17.22
N LEU A 245 8.03 -10.97 -18.49
CA LEU A 245 8.11 -10.05 -19.64
C LEU A 245 6.91 -9.10 -19.66
N LEU A 246 5.69 -9.62 -19.52
CA LEU A 246 4.47 -8.80 -19.51
C LEU A 246 4.49 -7.77 -18.38
N VAL A 247 4.85 -8.19 -17.17
CA VAL A 247 4.92 -7.29 -16.01
C VAL A 247 6.02 -6.24 -16.20
N GLY A 248 7.18 -6.63 -16.74
CA GLY A 248 8.27 -5.73 -17.10
C GLY A 248 7.84 -4.67 -18.13
N SER A 249 7.23 -5.10 -19.24
CA SER A 249 6.70 -4.19 -20.27
C SER A 249 5.59 -3.27 -19.71
N THR A 250 4.78 -3.76 -18.77
CA THR A 250 3.77 -2.93 -18.08
C THR A 250 4.41 -1.86 -17.21
N TYR A 251 5.50 -2.19 -16.51
CA TYR A 251 6.28 -1.22 -15.75
C TYR A 251 6.88 -0.15 -16.69
N ASP A 252 7.55 -0.55 -17.77
CA ASP A 252 8.17 0.39 -18.71
C ASP A 252 7.13 1.31 -19.36
N PHE A 253 5.94 0.77 -19.67
CA PHE A 253 4.79 1.56 -20.10
C PHE A 253 4.38 2.62 -19.07
N CYS A 254 4.27 2.24 -17.79
CA CYS A 254 3.90 3.19 -16.72
C CYS A 254 4.97 4.25 -16.47
N GLN A 255 6.25 3.91 -16.69
CA GLN A 255 7.37 4.85 -16.55
C GLN A 255 7.51 5.82 -17.73
N SER A 256 6.71 5.69 -18.79
CA SER A 256 6.76 6.58 -19.94
C SER A 256 6.21 7.97 -19.61
N ALA A 257 7.00 9.02 -19.92
CA ALA A 257 6.58 10.42 -19.73
C ALA A 257 5.31 10.77 -20.52
N ALA A 258 5.15 10.21 -21.72
CA ALA A 258 3.97 10.42 -22.55
C ALA A 258 2.71 9.83 -21.91
N ILE A 259 2.82 8.63 -21.32
CA ILE A 259 1.71 7.97 -20.65
C ILE A 259 1.39 8.65 -19.31
N ALA A 260 2.40 9.05 -18.55
CA ALA A 260 2.24 9.85 -17.33
C ALA A 260 1.51 11.18 -17.61
N SER A 261 1.92 11.89 -18.66
CA SER A 261 1.25 13.14 -19.10
C SER A 261 -0.20 12.88 -19.55
N PHE A 262 -0.43 11.80 -20.31
CA PHE A 262 -1.77 11.39 -20.70
C PHE A 262 -2.66 11.08 -19.51
N ALA A 263 -2.16 10.33 -18.52
CA ALA A 263 -2.89 9.98 -17.31
C ALA A 263 -3.28 11.23 -16.50
N ARG A 264 -2.35 12.17 -16.30
CA ARG A 264 -2.62 13.44 -15.61
C ARG A 264 -3.72 14.24 -16.31
N LYS A 265 -3.57 14.48 -17.62
CA LYS A 265 -4.60 15.20 -18.37
C LYS A 265 -5.95 14.47 -18.35
N LEU A 266 -5.97 13.14 -18.30
CA LEU A 266 -7.19 12.35 -18.21
C LEU A 266 -7.89 12.50 -16.85
N GLU A 267 -7.13 12.68 -15.76
CA GLU A 267 -7.66 13.01 -14.43
C GLU A 267 -8.26 14.43 -14.38
N ASP A 268 -7.72 15.36 -15.16
CA ASP A 268 -8.23 16.74 -15.27
C ASP A 268 -9.51 16.88 -16.11
N VAL A 269 -9.88 15.85 -16.89
CA VAL A 269 -11.13 15.84 -17.65
C VAL A 269 -12.32 15.66 -16.71
N HIS A 270 -13.45 16.31 -17.04
CA HIS A 270 -14.71 16.12 -16.31
C HIS A 270 -15.04 14.65 -16.06
N ALA A 271 -15.39 14.33 -14.82
CA ALA A 271 -15.64 12.98 -14.37
C ALA A 271 -16.88 12.38 -15.07
N THR A 272 -16.64 11.47 -16.00
CA THR A 272 -17.68 10.63 -16.63
C THR A 272 -17.43 9.16 -16.31
N PRO A 273 -18.44 8.28 -16.42
CA PRO A 273 -18.25 6.84 -16.22
C PRO A 273 -17.14 6.25 -17.10
N GLN A 274 -16.98 6.75 -18.33
CA GLN A 274 -15.97 6.31 -19.29
C GLN A 274 -14.56 6.75 -18.88
N ILE A 275 -14.41 8.00 -18.41
CA ILE A 275 -13.14 8.49 -17.85
C ILE A 275 -12.78 7.71 -16.58
N ALA A 276 -13.75 7.47 -15.70
CA ALA A 276 -13.54 6.68 -14.49
C ALA A 276 -13.12 5.23 -14.82
N ALA A 277 -13.70 4.61 -15.85
CA ALA A 277 -13.29 3.30 -16.33
C ALA A 277 -11.86 3.30 -16.92
N ALA A 278 -11.50 4.31 -17.70
CA ALA A 278 -10.16 4.44 -18.27
C ALA A 278 -9.08 4.65 -17.18
N LEU A 279 -9.36 5.48 -16.18
CA LEU A 279 -8.50 5.68 -15.01
C LEU A 279 -8.36 4.37 -14.21
N LYS A 280 -9.44 3.60 -14.04
CA LYS A 280 -9.38 2.27 -13.41
C LYS A 280 -8.46 1.32 -14.18
N THR A 281 -8.50 1.33 -15.51
CA THR A 281 -7.58 0.53 -16.35
C THR A 281 -6.13 0.92 -16.12
N LEU A 282 -5.79 2.21 -16.20
CA LEU A 282 -4.45 2.73 -15.91
C LEU A 282 -3.96 2.31 -14.53
N ARG A 283 -4.79 2.48 -13.50
CA ARG A 283 -4.47 2.11 -12.12
C ARG A 283 -4.28 0.60 -11.91
N GLN A 284 -4.91 -0.25 -12.74
CA GLN A 284 -4.62 -1.69 -12.71
C GLN A 284 -3.25 -1.99 -13.31
N LEU A 285 -2.84 -1.28 -14.37
CA LEU A 285 -1.49 -1.41 -14.93
C LEU A 285 -0.42 -0.99 -13.92
N GLU A 286 -0.66 0.07 -13.14
CA GLU A 286 0.26 0.45 -12.05
C GLU A 286 0.47 -0.68 -11.04
N LYS A 287 -0.60 -1.41 -10.69
CA LYS A 287 -0.51 -2.54 -9.74
C LYS A 287 0.23 -3.74 -10.31
N ILE A 288 0.15 -3.94 -11.62
CA ILE A 288 0.87 -5.00 -12.34
C ILE A 288 2.35 -4.61 -12.43
N GLY A 289 2.67 -3.42 -12.96
CA GLY A 289 4.05 -2.94 -13.07
C GLY A 289 4.76 -2.76 -11.73
N ALA A 290 4.01 -2.59 -10.63
CA ALA A 290 4.59 -2.35 -9.31
C ALA A 290 5.49 -3.50 -8.85
N TYR A 291 5.22 -4.75 -9.23
CA TYR A 291 6.05 -5.87 -8.84
C TYR A 291 7.49 -5.75 -9.34
N TRP A 292 7.69 -5.23 -10.56
CA TRP A 292 9.04 -4.96 -11.06
C TRP A 292 9.66 -3.72 -10.41
N ARG A 293 8.86 -2.67 -10.15
CA ARG A 293 9.32 -1.51 -9.36
C ARG A 293 9.86 -1.96 -8.00
N ILE A 294 9.10 -2.75 -7.25
CA ILE A 294 9.44 -3.21 -5.90
C ILE A 294 10.79 -3.91 -5.91
N ALA A 295 10.98 -4.88 -6.81
CA ALA A 295 12.24 -5.61 -6.92
C ALA A 295 13.45 -4.69 -7.13
N LYS A 296 13.33 -3.71 -8.02
CA LYS A 296 14.40 -2.71 -8.28
C LYS A 296 14.64 -1.79 -7.09
N VAL A 297 13.57 -1.29 -6.47
CA VAL A 297 13.64 -0.33 -5.36
C VAL A 297 14.21 -0.96 -4.11
N LEU A 298 13.83 -2.20 -3.77
CA LEU A 298 14.40 -2.91 -2.62
C LEU A 298 15.90 -3.10 -2.76
N VAL A 299 16.39 -3.58 -3.91
CA VAL A 299 17.83 -3.75 -4.17
C VAL A 299 18.57 -2.41 -4.11
N LYS A 300 18.02 -1.36 -4.74
CA LYS A 300 18.60 -0.01 -4.70
C LYS A 300 18.67 0.51 -3.26
N THR A 301 17.63 0.29 -2.46
CA THR A 301 17.54 0.76 -1.08
C THR A 301 18.52 0.01 -0.19
N ALA A 302 18.57 -1.31 -0.28
CA ALA A 302 19.54 -2.12 0.46
C ALA A 302 20.99 -1.69 0.17
N ARG A 303 21.28 -1.36 -1.09
CA ARG A 303 22.58 -0.82 -1.49
C ARG A 303 22.87 0.58 -0.94
N SER A 304 21.85 1.42 -0.80
CA SER A 304 21.98 2.80 -0.32
C SER A 304 22.10 2.88 1.20
N TYR A 305 21.53 1.90 1.92
CA TYR A 305 21.54 1.82 3.38
C TYR A 305 22.11 0.48 3.88
N PRO A 306 23.35 0.13 3.49
CA PRO A 306 23.89 -1.21 3.71
C PRO A 306 24.03 -1.58 5.18
N SER A 307 24.24 -0.61 6.08
CA SER A 307 24.33 -0.85 7.53
C SER A 307 23.07 -1.47 8.11
N LEU A 308 21.89 -1.07 7.64
CA LEU A 308 20.60 -1.58 8.13
C LEU A 308 20.21 -2.89 7.44
N PHE A 309 20.50 -3.03 6.15
CA PHE A 309 20.06 -4.18 5.35
C PHE A 309 21.00 -5.38 5.42
N ARG A 310 22.21 -5.25 6.01
CA ARG A 310 23.07 -6.40 6.33
C ARG A 310 22.41 -7.36 7.31
N GLU A 311 21.67 -6.81 8.28
CA GLU A 311 20.94 -7.56 9.30
C GLU A 311 19.44 -7.20 9.22
N ILE A 312 18.80 -7.53 8.09
CA ILE A 312 17.35 -7.43 7.93
C ILE A 312 16.66 -8.74 8.32
N SER A 313 15.58 -8.66 9.07
CA SER A 313 14.74 -9.80 9.44
C SER A 313 13.26 -9.46 9.35
N ILE A 314 12.42 -10.51 9.31
CA ILE A 314 10.97 -10.36 9.26
C ILE A 314 10.35 -11.08 10.46
N GLU A 315 9.48 -10.37 11.17
CA GLU A 315 8.68 -10.91 12.26
C GLU A 315 7.20 -10.81 11.92
N TYR A 316 6.45 -11.87 12.20
CA TYR A 316 5.02 -11.96 11.86
C TYR A 316 4.16 -11.81 13.11
N ILE A 317 3.24 -10.86 13.10
CA ILE A 317 2.26 -10.68 14.15
C ILE A 317 1.16 -11.73 13.99
N THR A 318 0.89 -12.49 15.05
CA THR A 318 -0.23 -13.43 15.09
C THR A 318 -1.54 -12.63 15.07
N PRO A 319 -2.48 -12.91 14.16
CA PRO A 319 -3.74 -12.18 14.12
C PRO A 319 -4.63 -12.49 15.33
N TYR A 320 -5.56 -11.58 15.58
CA TYR A 320 -6.58 -11.75 16.60
C TYR A 320 -7.79 -12.53 16.07
N VAL A 321 -8.49 -13.24 16.96
CA VAL A 321 -9.78 -13.87 16.66
C VAL A 321 -10.82 -12.81 16.28
N SER A 322 -11.80 -13.18 15.44
CA SER A 322 -12.97 -12.34 15.20
C SER A 322 -13.93 -12.37 16.39
N VAL A 323 -14.59 -11.25 16.67
CA VAL A 323 -15.57 -11.14 17.77
C VAL A 323 -16.98 -11.06 17.19
N PRO A 324 -17.99 -11.79 17.72
CA PRO A 324 -19.37 -11.64 17.30
C PRO A 324 -19.90 -10.21 17.49
N THR A 325 -20.79 -9.77 16.60
CA THR A 325 -21.54 -8.51 16.74
C THR A 325 -22.99 -8.70 16.31
N GLU A 326 -23.90 -8.07 17.05
CA GLU A 326 -25.31 -7.95 16.71
C GLU A 326 -25.63 -6.58 16.09
N ILE A 327 -24.68 -5.64 16.12
CA ILE A 327 -24.81 -4.29 15.58
C ILE A 327 -23.99 -4.20 14.30
N ALA A 328 -24.67 -4.31 13.15
CA ALA A 328 -24.08 -4.18 11.82
C ALA A 328 -25.09 -3.58 10.84
N HIS A 329 -24.60 -3.00 9.75
CA HIS A 329 -25.43 -2.49 8.67
C HIS A 329 -26.09 -3.63 7.90
N GLU A 330 -25.30 -4.64 7.57
CA GLU A 330 -25.70 -5.78 6.75
C GLU A 330 -25.97 -7.02 7.61
N SER A 331 -27.02 -7.78 7.30
CA SER A 331 -27.44 -8.93 8.11
C SER A 331 -26.44 -10.10 8.11
N TRP A 332 -25.51 -10.12 7.15
CA TRP A 332 -24.44 -11.12 7.06
C TRP A 332 -23.19 -10.71 7.84
N ALA A 333 -23.04 -9.44 8.24
CA ALA A 333 -21.87 -8.91 8.93
C ALA A 333 -21.94 -9.20 10.44
N LYS A 334 -21.82 -10.48 10.80
CA LYS A 334 -22.01 -10.98 12.18
C LYS A 334 -20.76 -10.95 13.06
N THR A 335 -19.64 -10.52 12.51
CA THR A 335 -18.35 -10.51 13.21
C THR A 335 -17.58 -9.23 12.95
N CYS A 336 -16.90 -8.75 13.98
CA CYS A 336 -15.88 -7.71 13.89
C CYS A 336 -14.48 -8.33 13.85
N HIS A 337 -13.55 -7.61 13.20
CA HIS A 337 -12.19 -8.03 12.93
C HIS A 337 -11.20 -6.93 13.30
N VAL A 338 -10.04 -7.33 13.81
CA VAL A 338 -8.93 -6.42 14.09
C VAL A 338 -8.07 -6.29 12.83
N HIS A 339 -8.11 -5.12 12.22
CA HIS A 339 -7.35 -4.86 10.99
C HIS A 339 -5.83 -4.85 11.26
N ALA A 340 -5.03 -5.24 10.26
CA ALA A 340 -3.58 -5.39 10.37
C ALA A 340 -2.87 -4.14 10.93
N GLU A 341 -3.34 -2.94 10.59
CA GLU A 341 -2.78 -1.68 11.10
C GLU A 341 -2.99 -1.52 12.60
N VAL A 342 -4.17 -1.92 13.10
CA VAL A 342 -4.49 -1.91 14.53
C VAL A 342 -3.66 -2.97 15.27
N GLN A 343 -3.43 -4.14 14.67
CA GLN A 343 -2.57 -5.18 15.26
C GLN A 343 -1.15 -4.67 15.50
N LEU A 344 -0.56 -3.96 14.52
CA LEU A 344 0.77 -3.35 14.69
C LEU A 344 0.76 -2.26 15.77
N ALA A 345 -0.23 -1.37 15.76
CA ALA A 345 -0.33 -0.31 16.77
C ALA A 345 -0.47 -0.87 18.20
N VAL A 346 -1.23 -1.96 18.36
CA VAL A 346 -1.38 -2.69 19.64
C VAL A 346 -0.08 -3.38 20.04
N HIS A 347 0.60 -4.05 19.10
CA HIS A 347 1.90 -4.66 19.37
C HIS A 347 2.88 -3.64 19.94
N TYR A 348 3.02 -2.47 19.32
CA TYR A 348 3.90 -1.41 19.82
C TYR A 348 3.41 -0.72 21.10
N ALA A 349 2.13 -0.84 21.45
CA ALA A 349 1.63 -0.38 22.74
C ALA A 349 1.95 -1.36 23.89
N LEU A 350 2.16 -2.63 23.57
CA LEU A 350 2.55 -3.67 24.52
C LEU A 350 4.08 -3.81 24.64
N SER A 351 4.82 -3.50 23.59
CA SER A 351 6.28 -3.58 23.55
C SER A 351 6.93 -2.42 24.30
N THR A 352 8.02 -2.71 25.01
CA THR A 352 8.91 -1.69 25.58
C THR A 352 9.99 -1.36 24.54
N THR A 353 10.15 -0.08 24.21
CA THR A 353 11.20 0.37 23.28
C THR A 353 12.51 0.59 24.02
N SER A 354 13.60 0.04 23.51
CA SER A 354 14.96 0.29 23.98
C SER A 354 15.49 1.65 23.49
N ASP A 355 16.43 2.26 24.22
CA ASP A 355 17.00 3.58 23.90
C ASP A 355 17.70 3.66 22.52
N CYS A 356 18.12 2.52 21.96
CA CYS A 356 18.80 2.42 20.66
C CYS A 356 17.87 2.05 19.49
N THR A 357 16.56 2.02 19.72
CA THR A 357 15.56 1.66 18.70
C THR A 357 14.85 2.91 18.19
N ILE A 358 14.95 3.18 16.89
CA ILE A 358 14.08 4.15 16.24
C ILE A 358 12.71 3.49 16.04
N TRP A 359 11.72 4.06 16.71
CA TRP A 359 10.33 3.64 16.61
C TRP A 359 9.78 3.86 15.18
N PRO A 360 8.99 2.93 14.62
CA PRO A 360 8.50 3.03 13.24
C PRO A 360 7.59 4.23 13.03
N ARG A 361 7.99 5.19 12.20
CA ARG A 361 7.29 6.47 12.02
C ARG A 361 6.04 6.33 11.16
N VAL A 362 5.93 5.24 10.40
CA VAL A 362 4.84 4.98 9.46
C VAL A 362 4.41 3.52 9.52
N ILE A 363 3.17 3.24 9.11
CA ILE A 363 2.68 1.88 8.85
C ILE A 363 2.53 1.71 7.33
N GLY A 364 3.41 0.94 6.72
CA GLY A 364 3.25 0.57 5.31
C GLY A 364 2.08 -0.37 5.11
N THR A 365 1.36 -0.28 3.99
CA THR A 365 0.13 -1.05 3.75
C THR A 365 -0.04 -1.49 2.30
N SER A 366 -0.63 -2.66 2.09
CA SER A 366 -0.93 -3.17 0.75
C SER A 366 -2.14 -2.49 0.07
N LYS A 367 -2.95 -1.79 0.88
CA LYS A 367 -4.08 -0.95 0.51
C LYS A 367 -4.06 0.25 1.46
N TYR A 368 -4.48 1.45 1.01
CA TYR A 368 -4.59 2.60 1.91
C TYR A 368 -5.48 2.28 3.11
N TYR A 369 -5.35 3.04 4.20
CA TYR A 369 -6.13 2.78 5.41
C TYR A 369 -7.62 2.88 5.12
N CYS A 370 -8.40 2.00 5.75
CA CYS A 370 -9.83 2.26 5.86
C CYS A 370 -10.07 3.51 6.70
N TYR A 371 -11.30 4.05 6.64
CA TYR A 371 -11.66 5.26 7.38
C TYR A 371 -11.39 5.13 8.88
N LEU A 372 -11.65 3.95 9.46
CA LEU A 372 -11.50 3.72 10.90
C LEU A 372 -10.04 3.50 11.31
N CYS A 373 -9.24 2.76 10.55
CA CYS A 373 -7.79 2.68 10.77
C CYS A 373 -7.15 4.07 10.66
N TYR A 374 -7.56 4.87 9.66
CA TYR A 374 -7.08 6.25 9.52
C TYR A 374 -7.41 7.11 10.75
N LEU A 375 -8.67 7.11 11.21
CA LEU A 375 -9.05 7.88 12.40
C LEU A 375 -8.32 7.40 13.65
N PHE A 376 -8.20 6.08 13.84
CA PHE A 376 -7.49 5.48 14.97
C PHE A 376 -6.04 5.94 15.03
N LEU A 377 -5.29 5.79 13.93
CA LEU A 377 -3.89 6.19 13.86
C LEU A 377 -3.72 7.72 13.96
N ARG A 378 -4.64 8.49 13.37
CA ARG A 378 -4.65 9.96 13.43
C ARG A 378 -4.81 10.45 14.87
N TYR A 379 -5.78 9.91 15.61
CA TYR A 379 -6.03 10.32 17.00
C TYR A 379 -5.01 9.74 17.98
N GLN A 380 -4.40 8.60 17.66
CA GLN A 380 -3.25 8.09 18.41
C GLN A 380 -2.04 9.05 18.29
N GLY A 381 -1.86 9.66 17.12
CA GLY A 381 -0.90 10.75 16.90
C GLY A 381 0.56 10.33 16.87
N LYS A 382 0.85 9.02 16.78
CA LYS A 382 2.23 8.51 16.73
C LYS A 382 2.78 8.36 15.31
N TYR A 383 1.91 8.09 14.33
CA TYR A 383 2.33 7.77 12.96
C TYR A 383 2.14 8.96 12.00
N GLN A 384 2.98 9.00 10.96
CA GLN A 384 2.99 10.04 9.93
C GLN A 384 2.44 9.54 8.58
N ALA A 385 2.30 10.44 7.61
CA ALA A 385 1.96 10.16 6.21
C ALA A 385 0.72 9.24 6.03
N LEU A 386 -0.38 9.60 6.72
CA LEU A 386 -1.56 8.77 6.78
C LEU A 386 -2.46 8.90 5.54
N ASN A 387 -2.48 7.87 4.69
CA ASN A 387 -3.32 7.80 3.50
C ASN A 387 -4.58 6.98 3.76
N THR A 388 -5.75 7.45 3.32
CA THR A 388 -6.99 6.67 3.45
C THR A 388 -7.71 6.54 2.12
N HIS A 389 -8.27 5.36 1.86
CA HIS A 389 -9.24 5.21 0.77
C HIS A 389 -10.64 5.68 1.17
N GLY A 390 -10.89 5.97 2.45
CA GLY A 390 -12.13 6.59 2.92
C GLY A 390 -13.34 5.66 3.07
N ARG A 391 -13.18 4.35 2.85
CA ARG A 391 -14.26 3.38 3.07
C ARG A 391 -14.30 2.96 4.54
N LEU A 392 -15.50 2.98 5.11
CA LEU A 392 -15.85 2.53 6.44
C LEU A 392 -16.21 1.05 6.38
N TYR A 393 -15.75 0.29 7.38
CA TYR A 393 -16.12 -1.10 7.61
C TYR A 393 -16.68 -1.19 9.03
N ASP A 394 -17.97 -1.41 9.19
CA ASP A 394 -18.64 -1.56 10.49
C ASP A 394 -18.18 -2.81 11.25
N GLN A 395 -17.61 -3.79 10.54
CA GLN A 395 -16.95 -4.97 11.07
C GLN A 395 -15.54 -4.70 11.67
N TRP A 396 -15.22 -3.46 12.08
CA TRP A 396 -13.91 -3.10 12.62
C TRP A 396 -13.92 -3.10 14.16
N THR A 397 -12.81 -3.51 14.79
CA THR A 397 -12.64 -3.41 16.25
C THR A 397 -11.18 -3.21 16.68
N VAL A 398 -10.99 -2.85 17.95
CA VAL A 398 -9.70 -2.75 18.65
C VAL A 398 -9.66 -3.80 19.77
N PRO A 399 -8.56 -4.55 19.94
CA PRO A 399 -8.36 -5.44 21.09
C PRO A 399 -8.43 -4.71 22.42
N ASP A 400 -9.26 -5.20 23.34
CA ASP A 400 -9.38 -4.75 24.73
C ASP A 400 -8.65 -5.73 25.66
N LEU A 401 -7.37 -5.44 25.94
CA LEU A 401 -6.45 -6.40 26.53
C LEU A 401 -6.16 -6.09 28.00
N GLU A 402 -6.18 -7.13 28.84
CA GLU A 402 -5.77 -7.03 30.25
C GLU A 402 -4.31 -6.59 30.39
N GLY A 403 -3.45 -7.04 29.46
CA GLY A 403 -2.02 -6.74 29.43
C GLY A 403 -1.64 -5.29 29.09
N TYR A 404 -2.60 -4.42 28.80
CA TYR A 404 -2.29 -2.99 28.60
C TYR A 404 -1.79 -2.33 29.89
N SER A 405 -0.73 -1.53 29.75
CA SER A 405 -0.35 -0.58 30.80
C SER A 405 -1.48 0.41 31.04
N VAL A 406 -1.49 1.06 32.20
CA VAL A 406 -2.51 2.08 32.53
C VAL A 406 -2.49 3.20 31.51
N GLU A 407 -1.30 3.64 31.08
CA GLU A 407 -1.10 4.69 30.09
C GLU A 407 -1.58 4.27 28.70
N ALA A 408 -1.28 3.04 28.28
CA ALA A 408 -1.74 2.51 26.99
C ALA A 408 -3.26 2.38 26.94
N ARG A 409 -3.87 1.85 28.00
CA ARG A 409 -5.33 1.73 28.15
C ARG A 409 -6.01 3.09 28.09
N GLU A 410 -5.51 4.04 28.89
CA GLU A 410 -6.05 5.40 28.94
C GLU A 410 -5.94 6.09 27.58
N ARG A 411 -4.80 5.93 26.90
CA ARG A 411 -4.60 6.46 25.55
C ARG A 411 -5.60 5.89 24.57
N PHE A 412 -5.82 4.57 24.55
CA PHE A 412 -6.79 3.96 23.64
C PHE A 412 -8.23 4.37 23.96
N ALA A 413 -8.58 4.52 25.24
CA ALA A 413 -9.89 5.04 25.64
C ALA A 413 -10.12 6.47 25.12
N MET A 414 -9.12 7.35 25.24
CA MET A 414 -9.18 8.70 24.67
C MET A 414 -9.28 8.71 23.14
N VAL A 415 -8.57 7.79 22.46
CA VAL A 415 -8.65 7.63 21.00
C VAL A 415 -10.07 7.24 20.58
N LEU A 416 -10.67 6.24 21.24
CA LEU A 416 -12.04 5.79 20.94
C LEU A 416 -13.07 6.89 21.21
N GLU A 417 -12.90 7.68 22.28
CA GLU A 417 -13.72 8.85 22.59
C GLU A 417 -13.65 9.92 21.48
N ALA A 418 -12.43 10.26 21.05
CA ALA A 418 -12.21 11.23 19.97
C ALA A 418 -12.77 10.72 18.63
N MET A 419 -12.58 9.45 18.32
CA MET A 419 -13.16 8.81 17.13
C MET A 419 -14.69 8.86 17.16
N ASN A 420 -15.32 8.48 18.28
CA ASN A 420 -16.78 8.50 18.42
C ASN A 420 -17.32 9.92 18.22
N SER A 421 -16.69 10.91 18.85
CA SER A 421 -17.05 12.32 18.71
C SER A 421 -16.91 12.80 17.27
N HIS A 422 -15.86 12.39 16.56
CA HIS A 422 -15.67 12.68 15.14
C HIS A 422 -16.79 12.08 14.28
N ILE A 423 -17.10 10.80 14.50
CA ILE A 423 -18.14 10.08 13.75
C ILE A 423 -19.51 10.72 13.99
N ALA A 424 -19.84 11.04 15.25
CA ALA A 424 -21.07 11.73 15.63
C ALA A 424 -21.17 13.13 15.00
N GLY A 425 -20.07 13.89 14.99
CA GLY A 425 -20.00 15.19 14.30
C GLY A 425 -20.28 15.07 12.81
N ARG A 426 -19.60 14.14 12.12
CA ARG A 426 -19.82 13.87 10.69
C ARG A 426 -21.25 13.41 10.39
N LEU A 427 -21.85 12.63 11.29
CA LEU A 427 -23.25 12.23 11.20
C LEU A 427 -24.22 13.40 11.27
N GLY A 428 -23.93 14.39 12.13
CA GLY A 428 -24.68 15.62 12.26
C GLY A 428 -24.56 16.54 11.04
N GLU A 429 -23.35 16.65 10.48
CA GLU A 429 -23.08 17.41 9.24
C GLU A 429 -23.71 16.75 8.00
N THR A 430 -23.82 15.42 8.00
CA THR A 430 -24.42 14.65 6.89
C THR A 430 -25.95 14.70 6.99
N THR A 431 -26.52 15.82 6.56
CA THR A 431 -27.97 16.10 6.59
C THR A 431 -28.76 15.35 5.51
N ALA A 432 -28.09 14.94 4.43
CA ALA A 432 -28.67 14.18 3.32
C ALA A 432 -27.82 12.94 3.00
N LEU A 433 -28.40 11.99 2.24
CA LEU A 433 -27.68 10.81 1.77
C LEU A 433 -26.60 11.23 0.77
N ILE A 434 -25.34 11.02 1.13
CA ILE A 434 -24.19 11.31 0.26
C ILE A 434 -23.75 10.00 -0.37
N TRP A 435 -24.12 9.80 -1.63
CA TRP A 435 -23.64 8.65 -2.38
C TRP A 435 -22.25 8.95 -2.94
N ARG A 436 -21.23 8.27 -2.43
CA ARG A 436 -19.88 8.26 -3.02
C ARG A 436 -19.60 6.92 -3.69
N PRO A 437 -18.89 6.92 -4.83
CA PRO A 437 -18.49 5.68 -5.48
C PRO A 437 -17.48 4.93 -4.62
N GLU A 438 -17.52 3.60 -4.69
CA GLU A 438 -16.55 2.78 -3.96
C GLU A 438 -15.11 3.15 -4.35
N PRO A 439 -14.26 3.50 -3.37
CA PRO A 439 -12.92 3.98 -3.64
C PRO A 439 -12.03 2.85 -4.09
N MET A 440 -11.05 3.18 -4.93
CA MET A 440 -9.99 2.24 -5.23
C MET A 440 -9.04 2.15 -4.04
N THR A 441 -9.05 1.00 -3.36
CA THR A 441 -8.36 0.80 -2.08
C THR A 441 -6.84 0.64 -2.17
N SER A 442 -6.31 0.17 -3.31
CA SER A 442 -4.86 0.05 -3.56
C SER A 442 -4.42 1.02 -4.64
N ARG A 443 -3.35 1.80 -4.39
CA ARG A 443 -2.65 2.68 -5.35
C ARG A 443 -1.15 2.42 -5.29
N GLN A 444 -0.48 2.52 -6.44
CA GLN A 444 0.97 2.31 -6.57
C GLN A 444 1.69 3.50 -7.23
N ASN A 445 0.93 4.45 -7.79
CA ASN A 445 1.39 5.77 -8.27
C ASN A 445 2.60 5.73 -9.23
N LEU A 446 2.74 4.69 -10.04
CA LEU A 446 3.82 4.58 -11.04
C LEU A 446 3.74 5.68 -12.10
N LEU A 447 2.53 6.09 -12.46
CA LEU A 447 2.30 7.11 -13.48
C LEU A 447 2.69 8.52 -12.99
N CYS A 448 2.91 8.71 -11.69
CA CYS A 448 3.35 9.96 -11.08
C CYS A 448 4.84 9.94 -10.69
N TYR A 449 5.55 8.82 -10.89
CA TYR A 449 6.89 8.59 -10.36
C TYR A 449 7.97 9.54 -10.92
N GLN A 450 7.70 10.23 -12.03
CA GLN A 450 8.67 11.13 -12.67
C GLN A 450 8.81 12.52 -12.02
N GLN A 451 8.19 12.79 -10.86
CA GLN A 451 8.36 14.06 -10.16
C GLN A 451 9.69 14.23 -9.42
N THR A 452 10.58 13.23 -9.40
CA THR A 452 11.95 13.40 -8.90
C THR A 452 12.94 13.37 -10.06
N ALA A 453 12.81 14.34 -10.98
CA ALA A 453 13.99 14.79 -11.71
C ALA A 453 14.95 15.45 -10.70
N SER A 454 16.24 15.22 -10.90
CA SER A 454 17.34 15.65 -10.02
C SER A 454 17.27 17.14 -9.64
N PRO A 455 17.67 17.52 -8.41
CA PRO A 455 17.71 18.93 -7.97
C PRO A 455 18.75 19.80 -8.71
N THR A 456 19.44 19.26 -9.71
CA THR A 456 20.55 19.93 -10.38
C THR A 456 20.11 20.92 -11.46
N GLU A 457 18.97 20.72 -12.13
CA GLU A 457 18.56 21.62 -13.22
C GLU A 457 17.82 22.88 -12.73
N GLU A 458 17.08 22.83 -11.62
CA GLU A 458 16.42 24.03 -11.06
C GLU A 458 17.40 24.97 -10.35
N LEU A 459 18.53 24.45 -9.85
CA LEU A 459 19.56 25.27 -9.20
C LEU A 459 20.37 26.08 -10.22
N GLU A 460 20.71 25.50 -11.38
CA GLU A 460 21.42 26.21 -12.46
C GLU A 460 20.57 27.32 -13.08
N ASP A 461 19.26 27.08 -13.23
CA ASP A 461 18.34 28.05 -13.82
C ASP A 461 17.97 29.19 -12.82
N ALA A 462 18.05 28.92 -11.51
CA ALA A 462 17.95 29.94 -10.46
C ALA A 462 19.23 30.80 -10.35
N MET A 463 20.40 30.21 -10.53
CA MET A 463 21.68 30.92 -10.52
C MET A 463 21.87 31.82 -11.76
N GLN A 464 21.42 31.38 -12.94
CA GLN A 464 21.46 32.22 -14.14
C GLN A 464 20.49 33.42 -14.07
N ARG A 465 19.33 33.26 -13.42
CA ARG A 465 18.38 34.37 -13.21
C ARG A 465 18.85 35.39 -12.17
N ALA A 466 19.69 34.99 -11.22
CA ALA A 466 20.25 35.89 -10.21
C ALA A 466 21.41 36.78 -10.72
N THR A 467 21.96 36.52 -11.90
CA THR A 467 23.18 37.19 -12.39
C THR A 467 22.92 38.36 -13.36
N ILE A 468 21.65 38.66 -13.70
CA ILE A 468 21.30 39.70 -14.72
C ILE A 468 20.66 40.97 -14.10
N SER A 469 20.62 41.13 -12.78
CA SER A 469 20.03 42.33 -12.16
C SER A 469 20.93 43.00 -11.12
N VAL A 470 21.99 43.65 -11.60
CA VAL A 470 22.64 44.76 -10.88
C VAL A 470 22.86 45.91 -11.87
N PRO A 471 22.11 47.02 -11.76
CA PRO A 471 22.49 48.27 -12.40
C PRO A 471 23.66 48.90 -11.62
N LEU A 472 24.70 49.28 -12.34
CA LEU A 472 25.74 50.19 -11.87
C LEU A 472 25.11 51.56 -11.55
N THR A 473 25.18 51.97 -10.29
CA THR A 473 25.27 53.37 -9.85
C THR A 473 26.18 53.45 -8.65
#